data_AF-A0A1G6KP65-F1
#
_entry.id   AF-A0A1G6KP65-F1
#
_cell.length_a   1.000
_cell.length_b   1.000
_cell.length_c   1.000
_cell.angle_alpha   90.00
_cell.angle_beta   90.00
_cell.angle_gamma   90.00
#
_symmetry.space_group_name_H-M   'P 1'
#
loop_
_entity.id
_entity.type
_entity.pdbx_description
1 polymer ?
#
loop_
_entity_poly.entity_id
_entity_poly.type
_entity_poly.pdbx_seq_one_letter_code
_entity_poly.pdbx_strand_id
1 'polypeptide(L)'
;MTQRVTVSLDDDSTTALETLVAETGNGQSEVVRRALTFYAANFEAADGGPSDNLEQYYQMLSSGEHVLLDIDFLHAFLGYCYNGGDPDPAFVEAADRVSDYHAHEYATRFEEVGDLLEWLSFCGFLDVRQEGEGVYHLVFPAEAVRWFMTRFIERSTVELPTEIRLEQGVSKVIVTEGEGNAD
;
A
#
# COMPACT_ATOMS: atom_id res chain seq x y z
N MET A 1 3.01 25.57 -33.96
CA MET A 1 4.12 26.56 -33.90
C MET A 1 5.19 26.02 -32.98
N THR A 2 6.47 26.16 -33.32
CA THR A 2 7.60 25.77 -32.47
C THR A 2 8.27 27.02 -31.90
N GLN A 3 8.46 27.06 -30.58
CA GLN A 3 9.23 28.11 -29.91
C GLN A 3 10.59 27.54 -29.50
N ARG A 4 11.66 28.33 -29.68
CA ARG A 4 13.01 27.95 -29.26
C ARG A 4 13.22 28.40 -27.81
N VAL A 5 13.65 27.46 -26.99
CA VAL A 5 14.09 27.70 -25.60
C VAL A 5 15.59 27.38 -25.53
N THR A 6 16.35 28.23 -24.86
CA THR A 6 17.76 27.99 -24.52
C THR A 6 17.87 28.02 -23.00
N VAL A 7 18.40 26.95 -22.42
CA VAL A 7 18.53 26.79 -20.96
C VAL A 7 19.94 26.34 -20.64
N SER A 8 20.48 26.82 -19.52
CA SER A 8 21.70 26.29 -18.93
C SER A 8 21.34 25.12 -18.03
N LEU A 9 22.10 24.03 -18.12
CA LEU A 9 21.95 22.86 -17.26
C LEU A 9 23.09 22.87 -16.23
N ASP A 10 22.79 22.47 -15.01
CA ASP A 10 23.81 22.08 -14.02
C ASP A 10 24.36 20.68 -14.35
N ASP A 11 25.36 20.24 -13.59
CA ASP A 11 26.04 18.96 -13.82
C ASP A 11 25.07 17.77 -13.66
N ASP A 12 24.14 17.85 -12.70
CA ASP A 12 23.14 16.81 -12.43
C ASP A 12 22.14 16.72 -13.60
N SER A 13 21.61 17.85 -14.05
CA SER A 13 20.67 17.91 -15.18
C SER A 13 21.34 17.52 -16.50
N THR A 14 22.63 17.82 -16.64
CA THR A 14 23.43 17.38 -17.81
C THR A 14 23.56 15.87 -17.81
N THR A 15 23.96 15.28 -16.68
CA THR A 15 24.08 13.83 -16.51
C THR A 15 22.75 13.13 -16.79
N ALA A 16 21.66 13.62 -16.20
CA ALA A 16 20.33 13.07 -16.42
C ALA A 16 19.90 13.09 -17.90
N LEU A 17 20.15 14.21 -18.61
CA LEU A 17 19.85 14.32 -20.03
C LEU A 17 20.68 13.34 -20.87
N GLU A 18 21.97 13.19 -20.57
CA GLU A 18 22.84 12.24 -21.26
C GLU A 18 22.38 10.80 -21.06
N THR A 19 22.03 10.41 -19.83
CA THR A 19 21.47 9.09 -19.52
C THR A 19 20.18 8.84 -20.30
N LEU A 20 19.23 9.78 -20.27
CA LEU A 20 17.96 9.61 -20.98
C LEU A 20 18.12 9.52 -22.50
N VAL A 21 19.09 10.26 -23.07
CA VAL A 21 19.42 10.15 -24.50
C VAL A 21 20.02 8.77 -24.82
N ALA A 22 20.92 8.27 -23.96
CA ALA A 22 21.55 6.96 -24.14
C ALA A 22 20.54 5.82 -24.05
N GLU A 23 19.68 5.82 -23.02
CA GLU A 23 18.67 4.79 -22.78
C GLU A 23 17.57 4.77 -23.83
N THR A 24 17.13 5.95 -24.31
CA THR A 24 15.98 6.03 -25.23
C THR A 24 16.36 6.08 -26.71
N GLY A 25 17.63 6.32 -27.03
CA GLY A 25 18.13 6.51 -28.40
C GLY A 25 17.59 7.76 -29.11
N ASN A 26 16.88 8.64 -28.41
CA ASN A 26 16.26 9.84 -28.98
C ASN A 26 17.24 11.03 -29.00
N GLY A 27 17.00 11.98 -29.91
CA GLY A 27 17.74 13.25 -29.90
C GLY A 27 17.43 14.10 -28.67
N GLN A 28 18.42 14.85 -28.17
CA GLN A 28 18.29 15.71 -26.98
C GLN A 28 17.02 16.59 -26.98
N SER A 29 16.71 17.24 -28.10
CA SER A 29 15.51 18.10 -28.18
C SER A 29 14.19 17.34 -28.03
N GLU A 30 14.15 16.06 -28.41
CA GLU A 30 12.98 15.21 -28.19
C GLU A 30 12.87 14.77 -26.74
N VAL A 31 13.98 14.34 -26.14
CA VAL A 31 14.04 14.00 -24.71
C VAL A 31 13.58 15.18 -23.86
N VAL A 32 14.11 16.39 -24.11
CA VAL A 32 13.70 17.61 -23.39
C VAL A 32 12.22 17.91 -23.56
N ARG A 33 11.65 17.78 -24.77
CA ARG A 33 10.21 18.00 -24.97
C ARG A 33 9.36 16.98 -24.23
N ARG A 34 9.74 15.70 -24.25
CA ARG A 34 9.02 14.62 -23.55
C ARG A 34 9.11 14.81 -22.04
N ALA A 35 10.29 15.11 -21.51
CA ALA A 35 10.51 15.41 -20.10
C ALA A 35 9.68 16.61 -19.64
N LEU A 36 9.68 17.72 -20.39
CA LEU A 36 8.84 18.90 -20.09
C LEU A 36 7.35 18.58 -20.12
N THR A 37 6.89 17.81 -21.11
CA THR A 37 5.47 17.42 -21.21
C THR A 37 5.07 16.51 -20.05
N PHE A 38 5.94 15.56 -19.69
CA PHE A 38 5.75 14.67 -18.57
C PHE A 38 5.72 15.43 -17.25
N TYR A 39 6.70 16.31 -17.00
CA TYR A 39 6.77 17.12 -15.80
C TYR A 39 5.54 18.03 -15.67
N ALA A 40 5.09 18.66 -16.76
CA ALA A 40 3.88 19.48 -16.75
C ALA A 40 2.61 18.65 -16.48
N ALA A 41 2.49 17.46 -17.05
CA ALA A 41 1.34 16.57 -16.84
C ALA A 41 1.29 16.00 -15.41
N ASN A 42 2.44 15.88 -14.75
CA ASN A 42 2.58 15.35 -13.39
C ASN A 42 2.96 16.45 -12.40
N PHE A 43 2.75 17.72 -12.73
CA PHE A 43 3.25 18.85 -11.96
C PHE A 43 2.71 18.84 -10.53
N GLU A 44 1.43 18.53 -10.32
CA GLU A 44 0.83 18.41 -8.99
C GLU A 44 1.44 17.28 -8.17
N ALA A 45 1.81 16.15 -8.80
CA ALA A 45 2.49 15.04 -8.14
C ALA A 45 3.97 15.34 -7.85
N ALA A 46 4.61 16.19 -8.67
CA ALA A 46 6.00 16.60 -8.50
C ALA A 46 6.16 17.76 -7.50
N ASP A 47 5.16 18.65 -7.39
CA ASP A 47 5.17 19.84 -6.53
C ASP A 47 4.43 19.62 -5.19
N GLY A 48 3.54 18.62 -5.12
CA GLY A 48 2.84 18.18 -3.90
C GLY A 48 3.75 17.55 -2.84
N GLY A 49 5.06 17.59 -3.04
CA GLY A 49 6.08 16.86 -2.30
C GLY A 49 6.23 15.44 -2.83
N PRO A 50 7.46 14.90 -2.92
CA PRO A 50 7.63 13.46 -3.06
C PRO A 50 7.03 12.85 -1.80
N SER A 51 5.80 12.36 -1.88
CA SER A 51 5.45 11.27 -0.99
C SER A 51 6.16 10.07 -1.58
N ASP A 52 7.08 9.46 -0.82
CA ASP A 52 7.70 8.18 -1.16
C ASP A 52 6.63 7.13 -1.59
N ASN A 53 5.38 7.38 -1.19
CA ASN A 53 4.16 6.70 -1.57
C ASN A 53 3.86 6.66 -3.08
N LEU A 54 4.16 7.68 -3.90
CA LEU A 54 3.72 7.67 -5.31
C LEU A 54 4.46 6.62 -6.14
N GLU A 55 5.77 6.49 -5.95
CA GLU A 55 6.57 5.46 -6.60
C GLU A 55 6.13 4.07 -6.14
N GLN A 56 5.90 3.90 -4.83
CA GLN A 56 5.40 2.65 -4.28
C GLN A 56 4.00 2.31 -4.81
N TYR A 57 3.10 3.29 -4.97
CA TYR A 57 1.78 3.08 -5.56
C TYR A 57 1.90 2.69 -7.03
N TYR A 58 2.80 3.32 -7.78
CA TYR A 58 3.06 2.93 -9.17
C TYR A 58 3.57 1.50 -9.25
N GLN A 59 4.58 1.12 -8.45
CA GLN A 59 5.13 -0.23 -8.43
C GLN A 59 4.04 -1.26 -8.08
N MET A 60 3.29 -1.01 -7.00
CA MET A 60 2.21 -1.87 -6.51
C MET A 60 1.08 -2.05 -7.54
N LEU A 61 0.66 -0.97 -8.21
CA LEU A 61 -0.39 -1.05 -9.24
C LEU A 61 0.13 -1.64 -10.56
N SER A 62 1.43 -1.50 -10.85
CA SER A 62 2.05 -2.04 -12.06
C SER A 62 2.31 -3.56 -12.00
N SER A 63 2.45 -4.13 -10.79
CA SER A 63 2.60 -5.60 -10.62
C SER A 63 1.32 -6.36 -11.00
N GLY A 64 0.16 -5.69 -10.94
CA GLY A 64 -1.15 -6.26 -11.23
C GLY A 64 -1.78 -7.01 -10.06
N GLU A 65 -1.16 -7.01 -8.88
CA GLU A 65 -1.67 -7.66 -7.67
C GLU A 65 -2.69 -6.79 -6.93
N HIS A 66 -2.63 -5.46 -7.11
CA HIS A 66 -3.51 -4.51 -6.45
C HIS A 66 -4.34 -3.69 -7.45
N VAL A 67 -5.53 -3.30 -7.02
CA VAL A 67 -6.44 -2.42 -7.76
C VAL A 67 -6.88 -1.25 -6.88
N LEU A 68 -7.10 -0.09 -7.49
CA LEU A 68 -7.79 1.02 -6.81
C LEU A 68 -9.29 0.72 -6.81
N LEU A 69 -9.87 0.58 -5.63
CA LEU A 69 -11.30 0.31 -5.43
C LEU A 69 -11.91 1.41 -4.56
N ASP A 70 -13.02 1.96 -5.02
CA ASP A 70 -13.80 2.93 -4.25
C ASP A 70 -14.41 2.29 -2.99
N ILE A 71 -14.43 3.05 -1.90
CA ILE A 71 -14.86 2.57 -0.58
C ILE A 71 -16.34 2.17 -0.58
N ASP A 72 -17.20 2.86 -1.32
CA ASP A 72 -18.63 2.52 -1.38
C ASP A 72 -18.84 1.21 -2.16
N PHE A 73 -18.05 0.96 -3.21
CA PHE A 73 -18.07 -0.33 -3.90
C PHE A 73 -17.54 -1.47 -3.02
N LEU A 74 -16.44 -1.26 -2.28
CA LEU A 74 -15.94 -2.24 -1.33
C LEU A 74 -16.99 -2.57 -0.27
N HIS A 75 -17.65 -1.54 0.27
CA HIS A 75 -18.74 -1.71 1.23
C HIS A 75 -19.91 -2.47 0.61
N ALA A 76 -20.31 -2.18 -0.63
CA ALA A 76 -21.38 -2.90 -1.30
C ALA A 76 -21.06 -4.40 -1.49
N PHE A 77 -19.83 -4.73 -1.89
CA PHE A 77 -19.40 -6.14 -2.04
C PHE A 77 -19.40 -6.87 -0.71
N LEU A 78 -18.77 -6.29 0.30
CA LEU A 78 -18.70 -6.90 1.61
C LEU A 78 -20.08 -7.00 2.26
N GLY A 79 -20.90 -5.94 2.17
CA GLY A 79 -22.28 -5.94 2.66
C GLY A 79 -23.13 -7.04 2.03
N TYR A 80 -22.94 -7.32 0.74
CA TYR A 80 -23.57 -8.46 0.07
C TYR A 80 -23.08 -9.82 0.64
N CYS A 81 -21.79 -9.96 0.92
CA CYS A 81 -21.24 -11.17 1.53
C CYS A 81 -21.81 -11.45 2.93
N TYR A 82 -22.09 -10.40 3.72
CA TYR A 82 -22.64 -10.56 5.07
C TYR A 82 -24.17 -10.77 5.10
N ASN A 83 -24.92 -10.15 4.17
CA ASN A 83 -26.39 -10.28 4.07
C ASN A 83 -27.16 -10.21 5.41
N GLY A 84 -26.69 -9.39 6.36
CA GLY A 84 -27.30 -9.22 7.69
C GLY A 84 -26.97 -10.29 8.74
N GLY A 85 -25.99 -11.17 8.48
CA GLY A 85 -25.50 -12.19 9.41
C GLY A 85 -24.05 -12.60 9.13
N ASP A 86 -23.68 -13.81 9.53
CA ASP A 86 -22.35 -14.35 9.24
C ASP A 86 -22.19 -14.59 7.73
N PRO A 87 -20.99 -14.34 7.17
CA PRO A 87 -20.76 -14.52 5.74
C PRO A 87 -20.77 -16.00 5.33
N ASP A 88 -20.99 -16.25 4.04
CA ASP A 88 -20.94 -17.60 3.47
C ASP A 88 -19.62 -18.30 3.84
N PRO A 89 -19.65 -19.51 4.44
CA PRO A 89 -18.46 -20.26 4.78
C PRO A 89 -17.50 -20.48 3.61
N ALA A 90 -18.00 -20.63 2.38
CA ALA A 90 -17.16 -20.79 1.19
C ALA A 90 -16.39 -19.50 0.85
N PHE A 91 -16.99 -18.33 1.11
CA PHE A 91 -16.30 -17.05 1.00
C PHE A 91 -15.21 -16.93 2.08
N VAL A 92 -15.55 -17.29 3.33
CA VAL A 92 -14.58 -17.26 4.44
C VAL A 92 -13.38 -18.16 4.15
N GLU A 93 -13.62 -19.39 3.68
CA GLU A 93 -12.54 -20.32 3.31
C GLU A 93 -11.66 -19.76 2.18
N ALA A 94 -12.28 -19.10 1.19
CA ALA A 94 -11.52 -18.46 0.11
C ALA A 94 -10.64 -17.31 0.62
N ALA A 95 -11.17 -16.47 1.51
CA ALA A 95 -10.41 -15.38 2.13
C ALA A 95 -9.27 -15.90 3.04
N ASP A 96 -9.53 -16.98 3.78
CA ASP A 96 -8.51 -17.61 4.64
C ASP A 96 -7.34 -18.15 3.83
N ARG A 97 -7.60 -18.80 2.69
CA ARG A 97 -6.51 -19.27 1.81
C ARG A 97 -5.63 -18.14 1.30
N VAL A 98 -6.20 -16.97 1.03
CA VAL A 98 -5.43 -15.78 0.64
C VAL A 98 -4.61 -15.27 1.83
N SER A 99 -5.20 -15.23 3.02
CA SER A 99 -4.52 -14.80 4.25
C SER A 99 -3.34 -15.72 4.60
N ASP A 100 -3.54 -17.03 4.49
CA ASP A 100 -2.52 -18.06 4.76
C ASP A 100 -1.35 -17.97 3.77
N TYR A 101 -1.65 -17.67 2.50
CA TYR A 101 -0.60 -17.43 1.51
C TYR A 101 0.25 -16.20 1.89
N HIS A 102 -0.40 -15.12 2.33
CA HIS A 102 0.31 -13.90 2.74
C HIS A 102 1.10 -14.10 4.04
N ALA A 103 0.69 -14.99 4.94
CA ALA A 103 1.47 -15.29 6.14
C ALA A 103 2.92 -15.68 5.80
N HIS A 104 3.08 -16.56 4.79
CA HIS A 104 4.39 -16.98 4.33
C HIS A 104 5.18 -15.86 3.64
N GLU A 105 4.52 -15.08 2.78
CA GLU A 105 5.15 -13.95 2.10
C GLU A 105 5.62 -12.90 3.11
N TYR A 106 4.78 -12.56 4.07
CA TYR A 106 5.02 -11.53 5.07
C TYR A 106 6.09 -11.93 6.07
N ALA A 107 6.21 -13.21 6.44
CA ALA A 107 7.31 -13.71 7.26
C ALA A 107 8.69 -13.48 6.65
N THR A 108 8.78 -13.38 5.32
CA THR A 108 10.05 -13.07 4.62
C THR A 108 10.25 -11.58 4.36
N ARG A 109 9.18 -10.78 4.48
CA ARG A 109 9.15 -9.37 4.11
C ARG A 109 9.21 -8.43 5.29
N PHE A 110 8.65 -8.82 6.43
CA PHE A 110 8.50 -7.98 7.61
C PHE A 110 9.13 -8.67 8.82
N GLU A 111 9.87 -7.91 9.61
CA GLU A 111 10.42 -8.38 10.88
C GLU A 111 9.47 -8.03 12.05
N GLU A 112 8.76 -6.91 11.95
CA GLU A 112 7.87 -6.39 12.98
C GLU A 112 6.41 -6.32 12.50
N VAL A 113 5.46 -6.51 13.43
CA VAL A 113 4.02 -6.39 13.15
C VAL A 113 3.68 -4.96 12.73
N GLY A 114 4.38 -3.97 13.29
CA GLY A 114 4.26 -2.56 12.90
C GLY A 114 4.44 -2.34 11.40
N ASP A 115 5.49 -2.90 10.80
CA ASP A 115 5.78 -2.75 9.36
C ASP A 115 4.65 -3.32 8.49
N LEU A 116 4.10 -4.47 8.89
CA LEU A 116 2.95 -5.08 8.20
C LEU A 116 1.71 -4.19 8.32
N LEU A 117 1.43 -3.64 9.50
CA LEU A 117 0.26 -2.79 9.72
C LEU A 117 0.38 -1.46 8.94
N GLU A 118 1.58 -0.89 8.85
CA GLU A 118 1.87 0.26 7.99
C GLU A 118 1.67 -0.08 6.52
N TRP A 119 2.11 -1.27 6.08
CA TRP A 119 1.85 -1.75 4.73
C TRP A 119 0.35 -1.89 4.43
N LEU A 120 -0.45 -2.43 5.35
CA LEU A 120 -1.90 -2.51 5.18
C LEU A 120 -2.57 -1.14 5.15
N SER A 121 -2.01 -0.17 5.89
CA SER A 121 -2.45 1.21 5.83
C SER A 121 -2.15 1.84 4.47
N PHE A 122 -0.95 1.59 3.95
CA PHE A 122 -0.55 2.01 2.61
C PHE A 122 -1.46 1.41 1.52
N CYS A 123 -1.86 0.14 1.64
CA CYS A 123 -2.83 -0.49 0.75
C CYS A 123 -4.26 0.08 0.86
N GLY A 124 -4.53 0.95 1.83
CA GLY A 124 -5.82 1.65 1.99
C GLY A 124 -6.88 0.86 2.76
N PHE A 125 -6.51 -0.19 3.49
CA PHE A 125 -7.47 -1.01 4.25
C PHE A 125 -7.83 -0.41 5.61
N LEU A 126 -6.91 0.35 6.21
CA LEU A 126 -7.02 0.90 7.56
C LEU A 126 -6.10 2.12 7.75
N ASP A 127 -6.34 2.87 8.82
CA ASP A 127 -5.32 3.76 9.40
C ASP A 127 -4.70 3.07 10.62
N VAL A 128 -3.39 3.19 10.77
CA VAL A 128 -2.65 2.69 11.94
C VAL A 128 -2.01 3.84 12.71
N ARG A 129 -2.04 3.74 14.04
CA ARG A 129 -1.28 4.62 14.92
C ARG A 129 -0.65 3.80 16.04
N GLN A 130 0.65 3.89 16.21
CA GLN A 130 1.35 3.31 17.35
C GLN A 130 1.13 4.17 18.61
N GLU A 131 0.83 3.52 19.74
CA GLU A 131 0.65 4.14 21.06
C GLU A 131 1.47 3.39 22.11
N GLY A 132 2.79 3.59 22.07
CA GLY A 132 3.74 2.85 22.91
C GLY A 132 4.36 1.66 22.18
N GLU A 133 5.29 0.98 22.85
CA GLU A 133 6.00 -0.16 22.30
C GLU A 133 5.03 -1.35 22.14
N GLY A 134 4.94 -1.90 20.92
CA GLY A 134 4.10 -3.06 20.61
C GLY A 134 2.59 -2.82 20.67
N VAL A 135 2.11 -1.58 20.75
CA VAL A 135 0.67 -1.28 20.83
C VAL A 135 0.23 -0.40 19.67
N TYR A 136 -0.77 -0.87 18.91
CA TYR A 136 -1.26 -0.20 17.71
C TYR A 136 -2.77 -0.03 17.75
N HIS A 137 -3.24 1.15 17.34
CA HIS A 137 -4.64 1.47 17.15
C HIS A 137 -4.97 1.47 15.67
N LEU A 138 -5.84 0.56 15.27
CA LEU A 138 -6.35 0.46 13.91
C LEU A 138 -7.71 1.13 13.80
N VAL A 139 -7.91 1.89 12.74
CA VAL A 139 -9.21 2.50 12.38
C VAL A 139 -9.59 2.03 11.00
N PHE A 140 -10.80 1.49 10.86
CA PHE A 140 -11.29 0.96 9.59
C PHE A 140 -12.33 1.89 8.96
N PRO A 141 -12.39 1.98 7.62
CA PRO A 141 -13.35 2.84 6.93
C PRO A 141 -14.81 2.37 7.09
N ALA A 142 -15.04 1.08 7.36
CA ALA A 142 -16.36 0.50 7.59
C ALA A 142 -16.29 -0.73 8.50
N GLU A 143 -17.41 -1.05 9.17
CA GLU A 143 -17.51 -2.25 10.02
C GLU A 143 -17.29 -3.55 9.24
N ALA A 144 -17.81 -3.63 8.02
CA ALA A 144 -17.63 -4.77 7.13
C ALA A 144 -16.13 -5.01 6.82
N VAL A 145 -15.38 -3.92 6.60
CA VAL A 145 -13.93 -3.96 6.38
C VAL A 145 -13.20 -4.36 7.67
N ARG A 146 -13.60 -3.82 8.82
CA ARG A 146 -13.04 -4.20 10.14
C ARG A 146 -13.10 -5.70 10.35
N TRP A 147 -14.27 -6.31 10.15
CA TRP A 147 -14.44 -7.77 10.33
C TRP A 147 -13.47 -8.54 9.44
N PHE A 148 -13.43 -8.17 8.15
CA PHE A 148 -12.63 -8.86 7.15
C PHE A 148 -11.13 -8.73 7.42
N MET A 149 -10.67 -7.51 7.67
CA MET A 149 -9.25 -7.21 7.86
C MET A 149 -8.74 -7.65 9.22
N THR A 150 -9.56 -7.70 10.27
CA THR A 150 -9.12 -8.25 11.56
C THR A 150 -8.78 -9.73 11.42
N ARG A 151 -9.59 -10.48 10.67
CA ARG A 151 -9.33 -11.89 10.36
C ARG A 151 -8.08 -12.06 9.50
N PHE A 152 -7.91 -11.21 8.48
CA PHE A 152 -6.71 -11.22 7.64
C PHE A 152 -5.46 -10.96 8.47
N ILE A 153 -5.46 -9.93 9.33
CA ILE A 153 -4.35 -9.59 10.21
C ILE A 153 -3.98 -10.79 11.08
N GLU A 154 -4.95 -11.35 11.82
CA GLU A 154 -4.72 -12.50 12.71
C GLU A 154 -4.05 -13.68 12.00
N ARG A 155 -4.47 -13.99 10.77
CA ARG A 155 -3.92 -15.12 10.00
C ARG A 155 -2.60 -14.78 9.32
N SER A 156 -2.44 -13.56 8.81
CA SER A 156 -1.23 -13.13 8.09
C SER A 156 -0.03 -12.86 9.00
N THR A 157 -0.24 -12.76 10.32
CA THR A 157 0.83 -12.55 11.29
C THR A 157 1.30 -13.84 11.98
N VAL A 158 0.72 -15.01 11.69
CA VAL A 158 1.01 -16.25 12.45
C VAL A 158 2.44 -16.77 12.29
N GLU A 159 3.13 -16.40 11.21
CA GLU A 159 4.53 -16.76 10.95
C GLU A 159 5.52 -15.66 11.39
N LEU A 160 5.03 -14.54 11.94
CA LEU A 160 5.89 -13.50 12.51
C LEU A 160 6.44 -13.95 13.87
N PRO A 161 7.62 -13.45 14.28
CA PRO A 161 8.27 -13.84 15.54
C PRO A 161 7.50 -13.41 16.79
N THR A 162 6.52 -12.51 16.65
CA THR A 162 5.78 -11.90 17.74
C THR A 162 4.31 -12.30 17.68
N GLU A 163 3.77 -12.80 18.80
CA GLU A 163 2.34 -13.07 18.90
C GLU A 163 1.55 -11.77 19.07
N ILE A 164 0.36 -11.71 18.50
CA ILE A 164 -0.51 -10.54 18.61
C ILE A 164 -1.82 -10.87 19.34
N ARG A 165 -2.31 -9.89 20.09
CA ARG A 165 -3.64 -9.88 20.70
C ARG A 165 -4.48 -8.78 20.07
N LEU A 166 -5.71 -9.11 19.69
CA LEU A 166 -6.65 -8.19 19.05
C LEU A 166 -7.83 -7.89 19.97
N GLU A 167 -8.01 -6.62 20.32
CA GLU A 167 -9.15 -6.15 21.13
C GLU A 167 -10.08 -5.29 20.27
N GLN A 168 -11.28 -5.82 20.00
CA GLN A 168 -12.22 -5.21 19.06
C GLN A 168 -13.17 -4.21 19.76
N GLY A 169 -13.25 -3.01 19.20
CA GLY A 169 -14.28 -2.01 19.48
C GLY A 169 -15.26 -1.85 18.31
N VAL A 170 -16.04 -0.76 18.30
CA VAL A 170 -17.09 -0.53 17.28
C VAL A 170 -16.51 -0.13 15.91
N SER A 171 -15.43 0.65 15.85
CA SER A 171 -14.77 1.00 14.58
C SER A 171 -13.25 0.89 14.65
N LYS A 172 -12.76 0.45 15.79
CA LYS A 172 -11.34 0.41 16.13
C LYS A 172 -10.96 -0.96 16.61
N VAL A 173 -9.72 -1.35 16.36
CA VAL A 173 -9.11 -2.54 16.94
C VAL A 173 -7.80 -2.11 17.57
N ILE A 174 -7.53 -2.58 18.79
CA ILE A 174 -6.23 -2.43 19.41
C ILE A 174 -5.46 -3.72 19.16
N VAL A 175 -4.27 -3.61 18.58
CA VAL A 175 -3.30 -4.68 18.45
C VAL A 175 -2.28 -4.52 19.55
N THR A 176 -1.97 -5.60 20.25
CA THR A 176 -0.88 -5.63 21.23
C THR A 176 0.01 -6.81 20.94
N GLU A 177 1.29 -6.54 20.74
CA GLU A 177 2.35 -7.53 20.66
C GLU A 177 2.60 -8.16 22.04
N GLY A 178 2.75 -9.48 22.08
CA GLY A 178 3.16 -10.24 23.26
C GLY A 178 4.43 -11.04 22.98
N GLU A 179 5.06 -11.56 24.04
CA GLU A 179 6.16 -12.52 23.88
C GLU A 179 5.60 -13.80 23.25
N GLY A 180 5.95 -14.06 21.98
CA GLY A 180 5.63 -15.31 21.32
C GLY A 180 6.29 -16.47 22.06
N ASN A 181 5.56 -17.57 22.25
CA ASN A 181 6.08 -18.71 23.00
C ASN A 181 7.25 -19.34 22.22
N ALA A 182 8.48 -19.04 22.63
CA ALA A 182 9.68 -19.69 22.13
C ALA A 182 9.74 -21.12 22.68
N ASP A 183 9.11 -22.07 21.98
CA ASP A 183 9.32 -23.51 22.17
C ASP A 183 10.48 -24.03 21.29
#